data_AF-A0AB34IQA8-F1
#
_entry.id   AF-A0AB34IQA8-F1
#
_cell.length_a   1.000
_cell.length_b   1.000
_cell.length_c   1.000
_cell.angle_alpha   90.00
_cell.angle_beta   90.00
_cell.angle_gamma   90.00
#
_symmetry.space_group_name_H-M   'P 1'
#
loop_
_entity.id
_entity.type
_entity.pdbx_description
1 polymer ?
#
loop_
_entity_poly.entity_id
_entity_poly.type
_entity_poly.pdbx_seq_one_letter_code
_entity_poly.pdbx_strand_id
1 'polypeptide(L)'
;MSRAAQELPWPARVADGAFRGTCVGTLWVIWYGSSEAQSIASGSRALHMLRFAVLTPLGFATFFAAYNGVLCLAERSVRHEYLSPIVAGGTAGACMGALVVPFRVANVLGCAASTAFVCAAMQRLLH
;
A
#
# COMPACT_ATOMS: atom_id res chain seq x y z
N MET A 1 1.94 9.31 -12.78
CA MET A 1 0.98 8.33 -13.37
C MET A 1 0.69 8.80 -14.78
N SER A 2 0.78 7.93 -15.79
CA SER A 2 0.42 8.33 -17.16
C SER A 2 -1.07 8.68 -17.20
N ARG A 3 -1.45 9.71 -17.98
CA ARG A 3 -2.85 10.12 -18.18
C ARG A 3 -3.78 8.94 -18.52
N ALA A 4 -3.26 7.94 -19.22
CA ALA A 4 -3.97 6.71 -19.56
C ALA A 4 -4.50 5.92 -18.33
N ALA A 5 -3.83 5.99 -17.17
CA ALA A 5 -4.29 5.32 -15.95
C ALA A 5 -5.44 6.08 -15.25
N GLN A 6 -5.60 7.38 -15.52
CA GLN A 6 -6.67 8.21 -14.95
C GLN A 6 -8.01 8.05 -15.69
N GLU A 7 -7.99 7.61 -16.95
CA GLU A 7 -9.18 7.42 -17.79
C GLU A 7 -9.87 6.05 -17.58
N LEU A 8 -9.22 5.12 -16.88
CA LEU A 8 -9.79 3.80 -16.62
C LEU A 8 -11.00 3.87 -15.67
N PRO A 9 -12.03 3.04 -15.88
CA PRO A 9 -13.15 2.95 -14.96
C PRO A 9 -12.68 2.54 -13.57
N TRP A 10 -13.36 3.03 -12.54
CA TRP A 10 -12.98 2.84 -11.13
C TRP A 10 -12.61 1.39 -10.76
N PRO A 11 -13.40 0.36 -11.11
CA PRO A 11 -13.04 -1.03 -10.80
C PRO A 11 -11.72 -1.48 -11.44
N ALA A 12 -11.44 -1.01 -12.67
CA ALA A 12 -10.20 -1.34 -13.37
C ALA A 12 -8.98 -0.68 -12.71
N ARG A 13 -9.10 0.54 -12.19
CA ARG A 13 -8.03 1.19 -11.41
C ARG A 13 -7.74 0.47 -10.10
N VAL A 14 -8.79 0.00 -9.42
CA VAL A 14 -8.64 -0.81 -8.20
C VAL A 14 -7.95 -2.13 -8.51
N ALA A 15 -8.34 -2.81 -9.60
CA ALA A 15 -7.72 -4.06 -10.04
C ALA A 15 -6.26 -3.87 -10.46
N ASP A 16 -5.93 -2.82 -11.23
CA ASP A 16 -4.55 -2.46 -11.58
C ASP A 16 -3.72 -2.17 -10.32
N GLY A 17 -4.30 -1.45 -9.35
CA GLY A 17 -3.71 -1.25 -8.02
C GLY A 17 -3.39 -2.58 -7.32
N ALA A 18 -4.37 -3.48 -7.22
CA ALA A 18 -4.20 -4.79 -6.60
C ALA A 18 -3.09 -5.62 -7.30
N PHE A 19 -3.07 -5.60 -8.63
CA PHE A 19 -2.07 -6.29 -9.42
C PHE A 19 -0.66 -5.74 -9.16
N ARG A 20 -0.48 -4.42 -9.24
CA ARG A 20 0.80 -3.76 -8.94
C ARG A 20 1.24 -4.02 -7.50
N GLY A 21 0.32 -3.94 -6.54
CA GLY A 21 0.59 -4.26 -5.14
C GLY A 21 1.06 -5.70 -4.99
N THR A 22 0.42 -6.67 -5.65
CA THR A 22 0.87 -8.06 -5.66
C THR A 22 2.29 -8.18 -6.20
N CYS A 23 2.59 -7.57 -7.35
CA CYS A 23 3.95 -7.59 -7.92
C CYS A 23 4.99 -6.99 -6.97
N VAL A 24 4.72 -5.83 -6.37
CA VAL A 24 5.62 -5.18 -5.41
C VAL A 24 5.82 -6.05 -4.16
N GLY A 25 4.74 -6.63 -3.62
CA GLY A 25 4.82 -7.51 -2.46
C GLY A 25 5.55 -8.82 -2.75
N THR A 26 5.41 -9.39 -3.94
CA THR A 26 6.20 -10.56 -4.36
C THR A 26 7.69 -10.21 -4.47
N LEU A 27 8.03 -9.06 -5.07
CA LEU A 27 9.42 -8.57 -5.10
C LEU A 27 9.98 -8.36 -3.69
N TRP A 28 9.17 -7.82 -2.77
CA TRP A 28 9.55 -7.68 -1.37
C TRP A 28 9.85 -9.03 -0.71
N VAL A 29 9.01 -10.03 -0.93
CA VAL A 29 9.25 -11.39 -0.42
C VAL A 29 10.55 -11.98 -0.96
N ILE A 30 10.82 -11.82 -2.26
CA ILE A 30 12.06 -12.31 -2.88
C ILE A 30 13.28 -11.62 -2.29
N TRP A 31 13.22 -10.30 -2.11
CA TRP A 31 14.34 -9.50 -1.61
C TRP A 31 14.59 -9.73 -0.11
N TYR A 32 13.54 -9.67 0.71
CA TYR A 32 13.64 -9.63 2.17
C TYR A 32 13.43 -11.00 2.84
N GLY A 33 12.86 -11.97 2.12
CA GLY A 33 12.51 -13.26 2.69
C GLY A 33 13.70 -14.04 3.25
N SER A 34 14.90 -13.89 2.67
CA SER A 34 16.12 -14.52 3.18
C SER A 34 16.53 -13.96 4.55
N SER A 35 16.48 -12.63 4.71
CA SER A 35 16.74 -11.94 5.99
C SER A 35 15.71 -12.31 7.05
N GLU A 36 14.42 -12.36 6.66
CA GLU A 36 13.35 -12.79 7.55
C GLU A 36 13.52 -14.26 7.98
N ALA A 37 13.96 -15.15 7.08
CA ALA A 37 14.21 -16.56 7.42
C ALA A 37 15.31 -16.75 8.46
N GLN A 38 16.31 -15.87 8.46
CA GLN A 38 17.45 -15.92 9.38
C GLN A 38 17.09 -15.47 10.81
N SER A 39 16.05 -14.65 10.98
CA SER A 39 15.61 -14.17 12.30
C SER A 39 14.77 -15.19 13.08
N ILE A 40 14.38 -16.31 12.44
CA ILE A 40 13.46 -17.29 13.00
C ILE A 40 14.16 -18.61 13.34
N ALA A 41 13.82 -19.17 14.51
CA ALA A 41 14.25 -20.48 14.96
C ALA A 41 13.87 -21.60 13.96
N SER A 42 14.75 -22.59 13.77
CA SER A 42 14.67 -23.54 12.65
C SER A 42 13.36 -24.35 12.59
N GLY A 43 12.74 -24.66 13.73
CA GLY A 43 11.55 -25.53 13.81
C GLY A 43 10.27 -24.96 13.21
N SER A 44 10.15 -23.63 13.06
CA SER A 44 8.95 -22.96 12.51
C SER A 44 9.22 -22.15 11.23
N ARG A 45 10.47 -22.16 10.74
CA ARG A 45 10.93 -21.31 9.63
C ARG A 45 10.11 -21.51 8.35
N ALA A 46 9.86 -22.76 7.93
CA ALA A 46 9.15 -23.03 6.69
C ALA A 46 7.70 -22.52 6.71
N LEU A 47 6.96 -22.74 7.82
CA LEU A 47 5.59 -22.28 7.98
C LEU A 47 5.53 -20.74 8.04
N HIS A 48 6.47 -20.12 8.73
CA HIS A 48 6.55 -18.66 8.79
C HIS A 48 6.88 -18.06 7.41
N MET A 49 7.84 -18.65 6.67
CA MET A 49 8.17 -18.19 5.32
C MET A 49 6.99 -18.35 4.37
N LEU A 50 6.23 -19.44 4.47
CA LEU A 50 5.02 -19.62 3.68
C LEU A 50 3.97 -18.54 4.00
N ARG A 51 3.73 -18.27 5.29
CA ARG A 51 2.82 -17.20 5.72
C ARG A 51 3.30 -15.84 5.22
N PHE A 52 4.59 -15.54 5.35
CA PHE A 52 5.17 -14.29 4.86
C PHE A 52 5.05 -14.16 3.33
N ALA A 53 5.30 -15.24 2.59
CA ALA A 53 5.21 -15.27 1.13
C ALA A 53 3.78 -15.08 0.61
N VAL A 54 2.75 -15.45 1.37
CA VAL A 54 1.35 -15.30 0.99
C VAL A 54 0.74 -14.00 1.51
N LEU A 55 0.94 -13.70 2.79
CA LEU A 55 0.32 -12.54 3.44
C LEU A 55 0.95 -11.22 2.99
N THR A 56 2.25 -11.20 2.69
CA THR A 56 2.91 -9.96 2.25
C THR A 56 2.38 -9.48 0.90
N PRO A 57 2.36 -10.29 -0.18
CA PRO A 57 1.77 -9.87 -1.45
C PRO A 57 0.30 -9.48 -1.32
N LEU A 58 -0.47 -10.23 -0.53
CA LEU A 58 -1.89 -9.93 -0.28
C LEU A 58 -2.06 -8.59 0.46
N GLY A 59 -1.20 -8.29 1.42
CA GLY A 59 -1.18 -7.02 2.15
C GLY A 59 -0.89 -5.85 1.22
N PHE A 60 0.13 -5.96 0.37
CA PHE A 60 0.43 -4.93 -0.63
C PHE A 60 -0.69 -4.79 -1.68
N ALA A 61 -1.27 -5.89 -2.16
CA ALA A 61 -2.40 -5.87 -3.08
C ALA A 61 -3.59 -5.11 -2.49
N THR A 62 -3.94 -5.43 -1.23
CA THR A 62 -5.04 -4.77 -0.51
C THR A 62 -4.76 -3.28 -0.29
N PHE A 63 -3.53 -2.92 0.10
CA PHE A 63 -3.14 -1.53 0.29
C PHE A 63 -3.24 -0.72 -1.01
N PHE A 64 -2.71 -1.22 -2.12
CA PHE A 64 -2.74 -0.51 -3.40
C PHE A 64 -4.16 -0.46 -3.99
N ALA A 65 -4.96 -1.50 -3.79
CA ALA A 65 -6.37 -1.52 -4.17
C ALA A 65 -7.16 -0.44 -3.39
N ALA A 66 -6.98 -0.40 -2.07
CA ALA A 66 -7.61 0.60 -1.21
C ALA A 66 -7.17 2.02 -1.58
N TYR A 67 -5.87 2.25 -1.76
CA TYR A 67 -5.34 3.55 -2.21
C TYR A 67 -5.98 4.01 -3.51
N ASN A 68 -6.02 3.16 -4.56
CA ASN A 68 -6.63 3.54 -5.83
C ASN A 68 -8.15 3.74 -5.71
N GLY A 69 -8.81 2.95 -4.86
CA GLY A 69 -10.23 3.10 -4.55
C GLY A 69 -10.53 4.47 -3.94
N VAL A 70 -9.79 4.84 -2.90
CA VAL A 70 -9.92 6.14 -2.22
C VAL A 70 -9.48 7.28 -3.14
N LEU A 71 -8.44 7.11 -3.93
CA LEU A 71 -7.96 8.13 -4.87
C LEU A 71 -9.06 8.51 -5.88
N CYS A 72 -9.73 7.53 -6.47
CA CYS A 72 -10.83 7.82 -7.39
C CYS A 72 -12.00 8.54 -6.71
N LEU A 73 -12.28 8.23 -5.45
CA LEU A 73 -13.29 8.95 -4.67
C LEU A 73 -12.83 10.38 -4.36
N ALA A 74 -11.56 10.56 -3.99
CA ALA A 74 -10.96 11.85 -3.66
C ALA A 74 -10.82 12.76 -4.89
N GLU A 75 -10.57 12.21 -6.08
CA GLU A 75 -10.58 12.97 -7.34
C GLU A 75 -11.99 13.50 -7.66
N ARG A 76 -13.04 12.71 -7.37
CA ARG A 76 -14.44 13.13 -7.57
C ARG A 76 -14.91 14.17 -6.55
N SER A 77 -14.47 14.05 -5.29
CA SER A 77 -14.96 14.90 -4.20
C SER A 77 -14.15 16.18 -4.01
N VAL A 78 -12.81 16.10 -4.01
CA VAL A 78 -11.92 17.23 -3.71
C VAL A 78 -11.65 18.08 -4.95
N ARG A 79 -11.74 17.50 -6.16
CA ARG A 79 -11.46 18.15 -7.46
C ARG A 79 -10.13 18.92 -7.50
N HIS A 80 -9.15 18.50 -6.71
CA HIS A 80 -7.85 19.16 -6.60
C HIS A 80 -6.74 18.13 -6.83
N GLU A 81 -6.10 18.19 -7.99
CA GLU A 81 -5.14 17.19 -8.48
C GLU A 81 -4.02 16.91 -7.47
N TYR A 82 -3.56 17.94 -6.76
CA TYR A 82 -2.52 17.79 -5.73
C TYR A 82 -3.03 17.19 -4.41
N LEU A 83 -4.26 17.46 -3.99
CA LEU A 83 -4.72 17.01 -2.66
C LEU A 83 -5.28 15.58 -2.70
N SER A 84 -5.86 15.15 -3.83
CA SER A 84 -6.50 13.84 -3.93
C SER A 84 -5.55 12.66 -3.62
N PRO A 85 -4.30 12.62 -4.13
CA PRO A 85 -3.32 11.58 -3.77
C PRO A 85 -2.83 11.64 -2.33
N ILE A 86 -2.75 12.82 -1.74
CA ILE A 86 -2.35 13.00 -0.33
C ILE A 86 -3.42 12.43 0.59
N VAL A 87 -4.69 12.76 0.33
CA VAL A 87 -5.85 12.26 1.09
C VAL A 87 -5.98 10.74 0.93
N ALA A 88 -5.81 10.24 -0.29
CA ALA A 88 -5.86 8.81 -0.57
C ALA A 88 -4.74 8.05 0.14
N GLY A 89 -3.51 8.58 0.07
CA GLY A 89 -2.34 8.05 0.78
C GLY A 89 -2.59 7.99 2.27
N GLY A 90 -2.94 9.13 2.88
CA GLY A 90 -3.18 9.23 4.31
C GLY A 90 -4.30 8.32 4.83
N THR A 91 -5.38 8.17 4.06
CA THR A 91 -6.50 7.30 4.42
C THR A 91 -6.10 5.82 4.34
N ALA A 92 -5.44 5.40 3.25
CA ALA A 92 -4.94 4.04 3.12
C ALA A 92 -3.90 3.72 4.22
N GLY A 93 -3.02 4.66 4.54
CA GLY A 93 -2.05 4.54 5.63
C GLY A 93 -2.70 4.43 7.00
N ALA A 94 -3.73 5.23 7.29
CA ALA A 94 -4.48 5.13 8.55
C ALA A 94 -5.10 3.74 8.71
N CYS A 95 -5.71 3.20 7.65
CA CYS A 95 -6.28 1.85 7.65
C CYS A 95 -5.20 0.79 7.94
N MET A 96 -4.02 0.88 7.32
CA MET A 96 -2.91 -0.05 7.60
C MET A 96 -2.42 0.06 9.04
N GLY A 97 -2.23 1.28 9.55
CA GLY A 97 -1.78 1.50 10.91
C GLY A 97 -2.78 0.99 11.97
N ALA A 98 -4.07 0.97 11.64
CA ALA A 98 -5.12 0.42 12.50
C ALA A 98 -5.08 -1.12 12.58
N LEU A 99 -4.51 -1.78 11.57
CA LEU A 99 -4.35 -3.24 11.52
C LEU A 99 -3.06 -3.73 12.19
N VAL A 100 -2.16 -2.83 12.58
CA VAL A 100 -0.94 -3.19 13.31
C VAL A 100 -1.29 -3.53 14.76
N VAL A 101 -0.99 -4.77 15.18
CA VAL A 101 -1.20 -5.26 16.55
C VAL A 101 0.09 -5.11 17.37
N PRO A 102 0.03 -4.57 18.60
CA PRO A 102 -1.15 -4.00 19.27
C PRO A 102 -1.56 -2.67 18.65
N PHE A 103 -2.87 -2.40 18.62
CA PHE A 103 -3.41 -1.13 18.14
C PHE A 103 -2.82 0.02 18.96
N ARG A 104 -2.22 1.00 18.27
CA ARG A 104 -1.72 2.23 18.86
C ARG A 104 -2.09 3.39 17.96
N VAL A 105 -2.65 4.45 18.53
CA VAL A 105 -2.97 5.68 17.79
C VAL A 105 -1.72 6.24 17.07
N ALA A 106 -0.55 6.11 17.70
CA ALA A 106 0.73 6.47 17.08
C ALA A 106 1.02 5.69 15.79
N ASN A 107 0.65 4.40 15.70
CA ASN A 107 0.81 3.60 14.48
C ASN A 107 -0.12 4.09 13.38
N VAL A 108 -1.38 4.40 13.73
CA VAL A 108 -2.38 4.96 12.79
C VAL A 108 -1.89 6.28 12.22
N LEU A 109 -1.51 7.22 13.10
CA LEU A 109 -1.04 8.55 12.71
C LEU A 109 0.29 8.48 11.95
N GLY A 110 1.22 7.62 12.39
CA GLY A 110 2.50 7.44 11.74
C GLY A 110 2.35 6.88 10.32
N CYS A 111 1.53 5.84 10.14
CA CYS A 111 1.26 5.27 8.82
C CYS A 111 0.51 6.27 7.93
N ALA A 112 -0.48 6.99 8.46
CA ALA A 112 -1.21 8.02 7.71
C ALA A 112 -0.29 9.16 7.25
N ALA A 113 0.53 9.71 8.17
CA ALA A 113 1.43 10.82 7.86
C ALA A 113 2.53 10.41 6.87
N SER A 114 3.15 9.25 7.06
CA SER A 114 4.22 8.76 6.18
C SER A 114 3.72 8.48 4.77
N THR A 115 2.56 7.83 4.62
CA THR A 115 1.97 7.56 3.30
C THR A 115 1.50 8.85 2.61
N ALA A 116 0.84 9.76 3.34
CA ALA A 116 0.46 11.07 2.80
C ALA A 116 1.69 11.87 2.33
N PHE A 117 2.77 11.87 3.11
CA PHE A 117 4.03 12.52 2.76
C PHE A 117 4.67 11.91 1.52
N VAL A 118 4.76 10.57 1.43
CA VAL A 118 5.30 9.88 0.26
C VAL A 118 4.47 10.20 -0.99
N CYS A 119 3.15 10.21 -0.90
CA CYS A 119 2.27 10.59 -2.01
C CYS A 119 2.50 12.05 -2.44
N ALA A 120 2.62 12.98 -1.49
CA ALA A 120 2.93 14.39 -1.77
C ALA A 120 4.31 14.56 -2.44
N ALA A 121 5.32 13.84 -1.95
CA ALA A 121 6.67 13.86 -2.50
C ALA A 121 6.69 13.29 -3.93
N MET A 122 6.00 12.17 -4.16
CA MET A 122 5.90 11.54 -5.47
C MET A 122 5.19 12.42 -6.49
N GLN A 123 4.19 13.20 -6.09
CA GLN A 123 3.59 14.19 -6.98
C GLN A 123 4.60 15.24 -7.43
N ARG A 124 5.41 15.78 -6.50
CA ARG A 124 6.44 16.76 -6.86
C ARG A 124 7.50 16.22 -7.81
N LEU A 125 7.78 14.92 -7.78
CA LEU A 125 8.75 14.29 -8.69
C LEU A 125 8.18 13.98 -10.08
N LEU A 126 6.86 13.98 -10.23
CA LEU A 126 6.17 13.66 -11.48
C LEU A 126 5.74 14.91 -12.27
N HIS A 127 6.02 16.10 -11.75
CA HIS A 127 5.81 17.42 -12.36
C HIS A 127 7.14 18.13 -12.57
#